data_AF-A0A0R0GVB0-F1
#
_entry.id   AF-A0A0R0GVB0-F1
#
_cell.length_a   1.000
_cell.length_b   1.000
_cell.length_c   1.000
_cell.angle_alpha   90.00
_cell.angle_beta   90.00
_cell.angle_gamma   90.00
#
_symmetry.space_group_name_H-M   'P 1'
#
loop_
_entity.id
_entity.type
_entity.pdbx_description
1 polymer ?
#
loop_
_entity_poly.entity_id
_entity_poly.type
_entity_poly.pdbx_seq_one_letter_code
_entity_poly.pdbx_strand_id
1 'polypeptide(L)' 'MGLGRLMVTLKSKIRSLKILKKPDYDKVEKSESMRMEIRSRKARKLIEETLKVADSPKPKAFAF' A
#
# COMPACT_ATOMS: atom_id res chain seq x y z
N MET A 1 41.09 -5.31 23.03
CA MET A 1 39.74 -5.61 22.49
C MET A 1 38.64 -5.03 23.40
N GLY A 2 38.40 -3.71 23.44
CA GLY A 2 37.48 -3.12 24.46
C GLY A 2 36.45 -2.13 23.92
N LEU A 3 36.91 -1.11 23.17
CA LEU A 3 36.05 0.00 22.75
C LEU A 3 35.15 -0.34 21.55
N GLY A 4 35.65 -1.11 20.59
CA GLY A 4 34.90 -1.47 19.38
C GLY A 4 33.59 -2.21 19.68
N ARG A 5 33.61 -3.13 20.65
CA ARG A 5 32.42 -3.90 21.05
C ARG A 5 31.35 -3.00 21.69
N LEU A 6 31.75 -2.08 22.57
CA LEU A 6 30.85 -1.12 23.18
C LEU A 6 30.20 -0.21 22.12
N MET A 7 30.98 0.28 21.16
CA MET A 7 30.44 1.14 20.09
C MET A 7 29.44 0.40 19.19
N VAL A 8 29.69 -0.88 18.88
CA VAL A 8 28.74 -1.73 18.14
C VAL A 8 27.44 -1.90 18.94
N THR A 9 27.51 -2.18 20.24
CA THR A 9 26.31 -2.30 21.07
C THR A 9 25.53 -0.99 21.15
N LEU A 10 26.20 0.15 21.28
CA LEU A 10 25.55 1.46 21.30
C LEU A 10 24.87 1.77 19.96
N LYS A 11 25.56 1.54 18.83
CA LYS A 11 24.99 1.69 17.49
C LYS A 11 23.76 0.79 17.29
N SER A 12 23.80 -0.44 17.79
CA SER A 12 22.66 -1.37 17.68
C SER A 12 21.44 -0.89 18.49
N LYS A 13 21.63 -0.38 19.70
CA LYS A 13 20.55 0.20 20.53
C LYS A 13 19.94 1.45 19.91
N ILE A 14 20.74 2.33 19.31
CA ILE A 14 20.22 3.51 18.62
C ILE A 14 19.38 3.11 17.39
N ARG A 15 19.81 2.09 16.64
CA ARG A 15 19.03 1.55 15.52
C ARG A 15 17.71 0.93 15.99
N SER A 16 17.73 0.13 17.06
CA SER A 16 16.51 -0.51 17.57
C SER A 16 15.50 0.52 18.05
N LEU A 17 15.94 1.60 18.72
CA LEU A 17 15.06 2.70 19.14
C LEU A 17 14.45 3.45 17.95
N LYS A 18 15.20 3.65 16.85
CA LYS A 18 14.66 4.26 15.62
C LYS A 18 13.61 3.37 14.94
N ILE A 19 13.78 2.05 14.99
CA ILE A 19 12.82 1.09 14.42
C ILE A 19 11.57 1.01 15.30
N LEU A 20 11.73 1.08 16.62
CA LEU A 20 10.60 1.05 17.57
C LEU A 20 9.77 2.33 17.52
N LYS A 21 10.40 3.49 17.23
CA LYS A 21 9.71 4.77 16.98
C LYS A 21 9.11 4.87 15.58
N LYS A 22 8.63 3.77 14.99
CA LYS A 22 7.57 3.93 14.00
C LYS A 22 6.40 4.53 14.77
N PRO A 23 5.92 5.74 14.44
CA PRO A 23 4.67 6.19 15.00
C PRO A 23 3.66 5.12 14.58
N ASP A 24 3.24 4.30 15.54
CA ASP A 24 2.10 3.42 15.39
C ASP A 24 0.91 4.35 15.24
N TYR A 25 0.73 4.88 14.03
CA TYR A 25 -0.57 5.36 13.64
C TYR A 25 -1.48 4.16 13.82
N ASP A 26 -2.44 4.29 14.72
CA ASP A 26 -3.49 3.31 14.87
C ASP A 26 -4.05 3.05 13.48
N LYS A 27 -3.77 1.85 12.97
CA LYS A 27 -4.26 1.44 11.66
C LYS A 27 -5.76 1.28 11.80
N VAL A 28 -6.47 2.36 11.56
CA VAL A 28 -7.93 2.35 11.60
C VAL A 28 -8.38 1.42 10.49
N GLU A 29 -9.08 0.35 10.86
CA GLU A 29 -9.70 -0.52 9.88
C GLU A 29 -10.70 0.29 9.06
N LYS A 30 -10.79 -0.03 7.76
CA LYS A 30 -11.74 0.67 6.89
C LYS A 30 -13.16 0.38 7.35
N SER A 31 -13.94 1.42 7.58
CA SER A 31 -15.38 1.32 7.83
C SER A 31 -16.10 0.68 6.64
N GLU A 32 -17.27 0.11 6.89
CA GLU A 32 -18.09 -0.51 5.84
C GLU A 32 -18.48 0.49 4.74
N SER A 33 -18.78 1.74 5.10
CA SER A 33 -19.06 2.82 4.15
C SER A 33 -17.86 3.10 3.23
N MET A 34 -16.64 3.17 3.80
CA MET A 34 -15.42 3.36 3.01
C MET A 34 -15.17 2.17 2.07
N ARG A 35 -15.41 0.94 2.54
CA ARG A 35 -15.30 -0.26 1.69
C ARG A 35 -16.31 -0.25 0.55
N MET A 36 -17.53 0.22 0.80
CA MET A 36 -18.56 0.39 -0.24
C MET A 36 -18.12 1.42 -1.29
N GLU A 37 -17.60 2.57 -0.86
CA GLU A 37 -17.08 3.58 -1.78
C GLU A 37 -15.94 3.06 -2.65
N ILE A 38 -14.97 2.34 -2.06
CA ILE A 38 -13.85 1.75 -2.82
C ILE A 38 -14.38 0.77 -3.87
N ARG A 39 -15.35 -0.08 -3.51
CA ARG A 39 -15.99 -1.01 -4.45
C ARG A 39 -16.73 -0.26 -5.57
N SER A 40 -17.48 0.78 -5.23
CA SER A 40 -18.19 1.61 -6.20
C SER A 40 -17.24 2.30 -7.18
N ARG A 41 -16.11 2.85 -6.70
CA ARG A 41 -15.08 3.44 -7.57
C ARG A 41 -14.44 2.41 -8.50
N LYS A 42 -14.12 1.21 -8.00
CA LYS A 42 -13.61 0.11 -8.83
C LYS A 42 -14.60 -0.31 -9.90
N ALA A 43 -15.88 -0.44 -9.55
CA ALA A 43 -16.93 -0.79 -10.50
C ALA A 43 -17.08 0.27 -11.60
N ARG A 44 -17.10 1.57 -11.23
CA ARG A 44 -17.13 2.68 -12.20
C ARG A 44 -15.94 2.66 -13.14
N LYS A 45 -14.73 2.43 -12.62
CA LYS A 45 -13.52 2.31 -13.43
C LYS A 45 -13.61 1.16 -14.44
N LEU A 46 -14.10 0.00 -14.00
CA LEU A 46 -14.31 -1.16 -14.88
C LEU A 46 -15.33 -0.84 -16.00
N ILE A 47 -16.45 -0.22 -15.64
CA ILE A 47 -17.48 0.19 -16.61
C ILE A 47 -16.89 1.17 -17.63
N GLU A 48 -16.16 2.18 -17.18
CA GLU A 48 -15.50 3.16 -18.05
C GLU A 48 -14.48 2.49 -19.00
N GLU A 49 -13.68 1.54 -18.49
CA GLU A 49 -12.75 0.77 -19.31
C GLU A 49 -13.48 -0.08 -20.36
N THR A 50 -14.58 -0.75 -19.99
CA THR A 50 -15.37 -1.53 -20.93
C THR A 50 -16.05 -0.67 -22.00
N LEU A 51 -16.55 0.52 -21.62
CA LEU A 51 -17.14 1.48 -22.57
C LEU A 51 -16.09 1.99 -23.56
N LYS A 52 -14.91 2.39 -23.09
CA LYS A 52 -13.80 2.84 -23.96
C LYS A 52 -13.33 1.75 -24.93
N VAL A 53 -13.39 0.48 -24.53
CA VAL A 53 -13.05 -0.64 -25.42
C VAL A 53 -14.14 -0.83 -26.48
N ALA A 54 -15.41 -0.78 -26.08
CA ALA A 54 -16.55 -0.89 -27.00
C ALA A 54 -16.58 0.24 -28.05
N ASP A 55 -16.25 1.47 -27.65
CA ASP A 55 -16.20 2.62 -28.54
C ASP A 55 -14.95 2.62 -29.44
N SER A 56 -13.93 1.81 -29.13
CA SER A 56 -12.71 1.78 -29.92
C SER A 56 -12.91 0.96 -31.20
N PRO A 57 -12.62 1.49 -32.40
CA PRO A 57 -12.83 0.79 -33.66
C PRO A 57 -11.87 -0.39 -33.89
N LYS A 58 -10.91 -0.60 -32.97
CA LYS A 58 -9.91 -1.65 -33.07
C LYS A 58 -10.45 -2.91 -32.38
N PRO A 59 -10.41 -4.09 -33.04
CA PRO A 59 -10.77 -5.34 -32.39
C PRO A 59 -9.76 -5.63 -31.27
N LYS A 60 -10.12 -5.29 -30.04
CA LYS A 60 -9.38 -5.71 -28.85
C LYS A 60 -9.97 -7.05 -28.43
N ALA A 61 -9.33 -8.14 -28.86
CA ALA A 61 -9.60 -9.44 -28.27
C ALA A 61 -9.16 -9.39 -26.80
N PHE A 62 -10.10 -9.60 -25.87
CA PHE A 62 -9.75 -9.87 -24.48
C PHE A 62 -9.02 -11.22 -24.45
N ALA A 63 -7.72 -11.20 -24.17
CA ALA A 63 -7.02 -12.41 -23.74
C ALA A 63 -7.46 -12.65 -22.28
N PHE A 64 -8.31 -13.66 -22.10
CA PHE A 64 -8.64 -14.21 -20.79
C PHE A 64 -7.49 -15.09 -20.29
#